data_AF-A0A7Z0MF20-F1
#
_entry.id   AF-A0A7Z0MF20-F1
#
_cell.length_a   1.000
_cell.length_b   1.000
_cell.length_c   1.000
_cell.angle_alpha   90.00
_cell.angle_beta   90.00
_cell.angle_gamma   90.00
#
_symmetry.space_group_name_H-M   'P 1'
#
loop_
_entity.id
_entity.type
_entity.pdbx_description
1 polymer ?
#
loop_
_entity_poly.entity_id
_entity_poly.type
_entity_poly.pdbx_seq_one_letter_code
_entity_poly.pdbx_strand_id
1 'polypeptide(L)'
;MSIEADFTPPNPAPQPAAEGQEATFPLSTSLNIVFSAYEDRLVVRSQRVNREPVNVLMTRRMTIIVLAQLLANLPELSGLDKTPAQYWQEVLQMAHQTALESGRGARPDGGDAKPVAADASASSGKSEIAAEKGAAAAPRGGKAAAQVRGKLEGAIYLATSLTMQRKDDQLIMAVTGLPMPCAMTQPCDREPLFAIPLQVENVHQMIQLLIDRAQEADWHLPLNLPWLESPKDVPATTLGLLH
;
A
#
# COMPACT_ATOMS: atom_id res chain seq x y z
N MET A 1 29.73 -19.23 -66.72
CA MET A 1 29.89 -19.02 -65.27
C MET A 1 28.85 -17.97 -64.89
N SER A 2 27.77 -18.40 -64.24
CA SER A 2 26.62 -17.55 -63.92
C SER A 2 26.77 -16.95 -62.53
N ILE A 3 26.49 -15.66 -62.41
CA ILE A 3 26.52 -14.91 -61.15
C ILE A 3 25.06 -14.62 -60.80
N GLU A 4 24.52 -15.32 -59.81
CA GLU A 4 23.23 -15.00 -59.21
C GLU A 4 23.43 -13.90 -58.16
N ALA A 5 22.72 -12.78 -58.33
CA ALA A 5 22.64 -11.71 -57.33
C ALA A 5 21.37 -11.92 -56.50
N ASP A 6 21.56 -12.22 -55.22
CA ASP A 6 20.49 -12.35 -54.23
C ASP A 6 20.07 -10.96 -53.73
N PHE A 7 18.79 -10.62 -53.90
CA PHE A 7 18.18 -9.36 -53.46
C PHE A 7 17.14 -9.63 -52.35
N THR A 8 17.48 -10.49 -51.39
CA THR A 8 16.66 -10.64 -50.19
C THR A 8 16.66 -9.32 -49.40
N PRO A 9 15.49 -8.67 -49.18
CA PRO A 9 15.41 -7.45 -48.39
C PRO A 9 15.80 -7.73 -46.92
N PRO A 10 16.38 -6.75 -46.20
CA PRO A 10 16.74 -6.94 -44.80
C PRO A 10 15.49 -7.27 -43.99
N ASN A 11 15.61 -8.34 -43.19
CA ASN A 11 14.69 -8.71 -42.12
C ASN A 11 14.27 -7.44 -41.35
N PRO A 12 12.97 -7.10 -41.27
CA PRO A 12 12.55 -5.94 -40.49
C PRO A 12 12.97 -6.18 -39.05
N ALA A 13 13.69 -5.20 -38.48
CA ALA A 13 14.03 -5.14 -37.07
C ALA A 13 12.78 -5.43 -36.21
N PRO A 14 12.94 -6.01 -34.99
CA PRO A 14 11.82 -6.19 -34.08
C PRO A 14 11.11 -4.84 -33.91
N GLN A 15 9.88 -4.79 -34.38
CA GLN A 15 9.01 -3.64 -34.24
C GLN A 15 8.92 -3.29 -32.75
N PRO A 16 9.03 -2.01 -32.36
CA PRO A 16 8.69 -1.62 -31.00
C PRO A 16 7.24 -2.05 -30.76
N ALA A 17 7.03 -2.83 -29.69
CA ALA A 17 5.72 -3.28 -29.28
C ALA A 17 4.75 -2.10 -29.28
N ALA A 18 3.66 -2.27 -30.03
CA ALA A 18 2.64 -1.27 -30.27
C ALA A 18 2.25 -0.51 -28.99
N GLU A 19 2.46 0.81 -29.02
CA GLU A 19 1.83 1.77 -28.14
C GLU A 19 0.30 1.68 -28.34
N GLY A 20 -0.44 1.41 -27.26
CA GLY A 20 -1.89 1.66 -27.22
C GLY A 20 -2.83 0.46 -27.33
N GLN A 21 -2.41 -0.79 -27.09
CA GLN A 21 -3.41 -1.80 -26.73
C GLN A 21 -4.06 -1.38 -25.41
N GLU A 22 -5.36 -1.08 -25.44
CA GLU A 22 -6.20 -0.91 -24.25
C GLU A 22 -6.19 -2.23 -23.46
N ALA A 23 -5.14 -2.45 -22.68
CA ALA A 23 -5.01 -3.61 -21.83
C ALA A 23 -6.16 -3.55 -20.81
N THR A 24 -7.06 -4.52 -20.89
CA THR A 24 -8.18 -4.61 -19.95
C THR A 24 -7.68 -5.13 -18.62
N PHE A 25 -7.64 -4.26 -17.61
CA PHE A 25 -7.25 -4.63 -16.25
C PHE A 25 -8.47 -5.08 -15.43
N PRO A 26 -8.35 -6.17 -14.64
CA PRO A 26 -9.41 -6.53 -13.70
C PRO A 26 -9.46 -5.53 -12.55
N LEU A 27 -10.65 -5.06 -12.19
CA LEU A 27 -10.85 -4.10 -11.12
C LEU A 27 -10.65 -4.75 -9.75
N SER A 28 -9.98 -4.03 -8.85
CA SER A 28 -9.76 -4.43 -7.46
C SER A 28 -10.78 -3.76 -6.54
N THR A 29 -11.26 -4.50 -5.55
CA THR A 29 -12.12 -3.97 -4.49
C THR A 29 -11.34 -3.59 -3.23
N SER A 30 -10.26 -4.30 -2.93
CA SER A 30 -9.41 -4.04 -1.77
C SER A 30 -7.96 -4.40 -2.03
N LEU A 31 -7.06 -3.68 -1.34
CA LEU A 31 -5.62 -3.92 -1.32
C LEU A 31 -5.14 -4.09 0.11
N ASN A 32 -4.26 -5.07 0.32
CA ASN A 32 -3.56 -5.28 1.58
C ASN A 32 -2.06 -5.35 1.31
N ILE A 33 -1.26 -4.57 2.03
CA ILE A 33 0.19 -4.48 1.84
C ILE A 33 0.90 -4.97 3.09
N VAL A 34 1.78 -5.95 2.91
CA VAL A 34 2.58 -6.56 3.98
C VAL A 34 4.04 -6.59 3.55
N PHE A 35 4.96 -6.29 4.46
CA PHE A 35 6.38 -6.50 4.20
C PHE A 35 6.76 -7.98 4.39
N SER A 36 7.50 -8.54 3.44
CA SER A 36 8.10 -9.86 3.53
C SER A 36 9.62 -9.75 3.67
N ALA A 37 10.12 -9.98 4.88
CA ALA A 37 11.56 -9.98 5.17
C ALA A 37 12.32 -11.10 4.43
N TYR A 38 11.64 -12.20 4.06
CA TYR A 38 12.28 -13.32 3.35
C TYR A 38 12.66 -12.96 1.92
N GLU A 39 11.84 -12.15 1.25
CA GLU A 39 12.08 -11.76 -0.15
C GLU A 39 12.61 -10.33 -0.29
N ASP A 40 12.72 -9.60 0.82
CA ASP A 40 12.97 -8.14 0.86
C ASP A 40 12.04 -7.38 -0.11
N ARG A 41 10.74 -7.66 0.01
CA ARG A 41 9.70 -7.15 -0.89
C ARG A 41 8.41 -6.82 -0.14
N LEU A 42 7.67 -5.86 -0.66
CA LEU A 42 6.28 -5.65 -0.24
C LEU A 42 5.40 -6.64 -1.02
N VAL A 43 4.52 -7.34 -0.30
CA VAL A 43 3.50 -8.22 -0.86
C VAL A 43 2.18 -7.46 -0.84
N VAL A 44 1.69 -7.12 -2.04
CA VAL A 44 0.39 -6.50 -2.25
C VAL A 44 -0.61 -7.59 -2.61
N ARG A 45 -1.58 -7.83 -1.73
CA ARG A 45 -2.69 -8.75 -1.98
C ARG A 45 -3.87 -7.94 -2.50
N SER A 46 -4.31 -8.24 -3.71
CA SER A 46 -5.47 -7.61 -4.33
C SER A 46 -6.63 -8.59 -4.45
N GLN A 47 -7.80 -8.17 -3.97
CA GLN A 47 -9.06 -8.86 -4.24
C GLN A 47 -9.68 -8.27 -5.50
N ARG A 48 -9.89 -9.12 -6.52
CA ARG A 48 -10.37 -8.72 -7.83
C ARG A 48 -11.85 -9.06 -8.00
N VAL A 49 -12.58 -8.23 -8.72
CA VAL A 49 -13.97 -8.51 -9.07
C VAL A 49 -13.99 -9.64 -10.11
N ASN A 50 -14.77 -10.69 -9.86
CA ASN A 50 -14.96 -11.84 -10.75
C ASN A 50 -13.66 -12.62 -11.10
N ARG A 51 -12.60 -12.50 -10.30
CA ARG A 51 -11.35 -13.27 -10.46
C ARG A 51 -10.76 -13.64 -9.11
N GLU A 52 -9.89 -14.65 -9.11
CA GLU A 52 -9.15 -15.05 -7.91
C GLU A 52 -8.27 -13.90 -7.38
N PRO A 53 -8.05 -13.84 -6.04
CA PRO A 53 -7.13 -12.88 -5.46
C PRO A 53 -5.72 -13.09 -6.02
N VAL A 54 -4.97 -11.99 -6.12
CA VAL A 54 -3.62 -12.00 -6.66
C VAL A 54 -2.64 -11.44 -5.64
N ASN A 55 -1.50 -12.11 -5.50
CA ASN A 55 -0.39 -11.66 -4.67
C ASN A 55 0.67 -11.05 -5.58
N VAL A 56 0.97 -9.77 -5.37
CA VAL A 56 1.92 -9.02 -6.18
C VAL A 56 3.12 -8.63 -5.35
N LEU A 57 4.29 -9.07 -5.79
CA LEU A 57 5.57 -8.76 -5.19
C LEU A 57 6.06 -7.44 -5.76
N MET A 58 6.23 -6.45 -4.89
CA MET A 58 6.79 -5.15 -5.20
C MET A 58 8.20 -5.04 -4.63
N THR A 59 9.16 -4.80 -5.51
CA THR A 59 10.54 -4.50 -5.13
C THR A 59 10.65 -3.08 -4.56
N ARG A 60 11.72 -2.81 -3.81
CA ARG A 60 12.04 -1.45 -3.34
C ARG A 60 11.98 -0.39 -4.44
N ARG A 61 12.57 -0.69 -5.62
CA ARG A 61 12.54 0.22 -6.78
C ARG A 61 11.11 0.46 -7.28
N MET A 62 10.30 -0.60 -7.35
CA MET A 62 8.92 -0.49 -7.78
C MET A 62 8.09 0.35 -6.80
N THR A 63 8.29 0.17 -5.49
CA THR A 63 7.65 0.97 -4.45
C THR A 63 7.99 2.45 -4.56
N ILE A 64 9.26 2.79 -4.82
CA ILE A 64 9.67 4.18 -5.06
C ILE A 64 8.95 4.76 -6.27
N ILE A 65 8.84 4.00 -7.37
CA ILE A 65 8.15 4.44 -8.58
C ILE A 65 6.66 4.69 -8.29
N VAL A 66 5.99 3.78 -7.58
CA VAL A 66 4.58 3.94 -7.20
C VAL A 66 4.39 5.19 -6.35
N LEU A 67 5.22 5.38 -5.31
CA LEU A 67 5.14 6.55 -4.44
C LEU A 67 5.38 7.85 -5.21
N ALA A 68 6.42 7.92 -6.05
CA ALA A 68 6.71 9.10 -6.85
C ALA A 68 5.56 9.46 -7.79
N GLN A 69 4.92 8.46 -8.41
CA GLN A 69 3.78 8.67 -9.29
C GLN A 69 2.54 9.13 -8.51
N LEU A 70 2.24 8.54 -7.36
CA LEU A 70 1.13 8.99 -6.51
C LEU A 70 1.35 10.44 -6.05
N LEU A 71 2.56 10.79 -5.63
CA LEU A 71 2.92 12.14 -5.19
C LEU A 71 2.81 13.17 -6.32
N ALA A 72 3.25 12.83 -7.54
CA ALA A 72 3.19 13.72 -8.69
C ALA A 72 1.75 14.07 -9.10
N ASN A 73 0.79 13.15 -8.90
CA ASN A 73 -0.61 13.35 -9.27
C ASN A 73 -1.44 14.01 -8.16
N LEU A 74 -0.91 14.08 -6.93
CA LEU A 74 -1.64 14.56 -5.77
C LEU A 74 -2.05 16.04 -5.83
N PRO A 75 -1.21 16.98 -6.33
CA PRO A 75 -1.59 18.39 -6.44
C PRO A 75 -2.84 18.63 -7.28
N GLU A 76 -2.91 17.97 -8.43
CA GLU A 76 -4.02 18.09 -9.35
C GLU A 76 -5.31 17.50 -8.77
N LEU A 77 -5.21 16.35 -8.08
CA LEU A 77 -6.35 15.68 -7.44
C LEU A 77 -6.88 16.47 -6.24
N SER A 78 -6.01 17.16 -5.50
CA SER A 78 -6.42 17.96 -4.34
C SER A 78 -7.02 19.32 -4.71
N GLY A 79 -7.10 19.64 -6.01
CA GLY A 79 -7.57 20.95 -6.48
C GLY A 79 -6.66 22.10 -6.03
N LEU A 80 -5.37 21.84 -5.81
CA LEU A 80 -4.40 22.84 -5.34
C LEU A 80 -4.23 24.00 -6.32
N ASP A 81 -4.62 23.83 -7.58
CA ASP A 81 -4.67 24.89 -8.61
C ASP A 81 -5.48 26.11 -8.18
N LYS A 82 -6.46 25.92 -7.27
CA LYS A 82 -7.31 27.01 -6.74
C LYS A 82 -6.74 27.64 -5.47
N THR A 83 -5.72 27.04 -4.87
CA THR A 83 -5.12 27.48 -3.62
C THR A 83 -3.83 28.25 -3.92
N PRO A 84 -3.56 29.40 -3.28
CA PRO A 84 -2.27 30.07 -3.42
C PRO A 84 -1.12 29.17 -2.97
N ALA A 85 0.00 29.17 -3.71
CA ALA A 85 1.14 28.29 -3.47
C ALA A 85 1.70 28.33 -2.03
N GLN A 86 1.51 29.46 -1.35
CA GLN A 86 1.92 29.65 0.05
C GLN A 86 1.22 28.70 1.03
N TYR A 87 -0.03 28.31 0.74
CA TYR A 87 -0.85 27.45 1.61
C TYR A 87 -0.90 26.00 1.13
N TRP A 88 -0.15 25.64 0.08
CA TRP A 88 -0.19 24.28 -0.47
C TRP A 88 0.21 23.23 0.56
N GLN A 89 1.26 23.50 1.35
CA GLN A 89 1.71 22.57 2.37
C GLN A 89 0.65 22.34 3.45
N GLU A 90 -0.01 23.40 3.92
CA GLU A 90 -1.06 23.32 4.94
C GLU A 90 -2.29 22.57 4.42
N VAL A 91 -2.73 22.87 3.19
CA VAL A 91 -3.88 22.18 2.57
C VAL A 91 -3.58 20.69 2.38
N LEU A 92 -2.38 20.35 1.91
CA LEU A 92 -1.95 18.96 1.80
C LEU A 92 -1.91 18.25 3.15
N GLN A 93 -1.44 18.94 4.20
CA GLN A 93 -1.41 18.39 5.54
C GLN A 93 -2.83 18.17 6.09
N MET A 94 -3.73 19.13 5.92
CA MET A 94 -5.14 19.00 6.32
C MET A 94 -5.86 17.87 5.56
N ALA A 95 -5.67 17.79 4.24
CA ALA A 95 -6.24 16.72 3.41
C ALA A 95 -5.72 15.35 3.84
N HIS A 96 -4.41 15.25 4.12
CA HIS A 96 -3.80 14.03 4.63
C HIS A 96 -4.37 13.61 5.99
N GLN A 97 -4.48 14.54 6.96
CA GLN A 97 -5.08 14.26 8.26
C GLN A 97 -6.53 13.78 8.13
N THR A 98 -7.33 14.48 7.33
CA THR A 98 -8.73 14.12 7.05
C THR A 98 -8.84 12.72 6.44
N ALA A 99 -7.95 12.38 5.50
CA ALA A 99 -7.91 11.07 4.87
C ALA A 99 -7.55 9.94 5.85
N LEU A 100 -6.67 10.19 6.81
CA LEU A 100 -6.32 9.19 7.84
C LEU A 100 -7.46 9.00 8.85
N GLU A 101 -8.20 10.06 9.18
CA GLU A 101 -9.36 9.98 10.05
C GLU A 101 -10.52 9.20 9.41
N SER A 102 -10.78 9.44 8.11
CA SER A 102 -11.83 8.71 7.38
C SER A 102 -11.52 7.21 7.27
N GLY A 103 -10.25 6.84 7.07
CA GLY A 103 -9.80 5.45 7.03
C GLY A 103 -9.91 4.74 8.38
N ARG A 104 -9.75 5.46 9.50
CA ARG A 104 -9.97 4.91 10.85
C ARG A 104 -11.45 4.63 11.12
N GLY A 105 -12.36 5.47 10.62
CA GLY A 105 -13.80 5.27 10.76
C GLY A 105 -14.35 4.10 9.94
N ALA A 106 -13.69 3.76 8.82
CA ALA A 106 -14.11 2.67 7.93
C ALA A 106 -13.62 1.28 8.36
N ARG A 107 -12.80 1.18 9.42
CA ARG A 107 -12.31 -0.09 9.96
C ARG A 107 -13.35 -0.62 10.97
N PRO A 108 -14.07 -1.73 10.68
CA PRO A 108 -14.95 -2.34 11.66
C PRO A 108 -14.06 -3.08 12.66
N ASP A 109 -13.67 -2.41 13.75
CA ASP A 109 -12.95 -3.04 14.85
C ASP A 109 -13.58 -2.62 16.18
N GLY A 110 -14.13 -3.59 16.90
CA GLY A 110 -14.66 -3.39 18.25
C GLY A 110 -15.97 -4.13 18.51
N GLY A 111 -15.85 -5.36 19.01
CA GLY A 111 -17.00 -6.20 19.34
C GLY A 111 -17.84 -5.68 20.51
N ASP A 112 -19.15 -5.82 20.36
CA ASP A 112 -20.06 -5.91 21.49
C ASP A 112 -20.08 -7.34 22.00
N ALA A 113 -19.25 -7.59 23.02
CA ALA A 113 -19.63 -8.49 24.08
C ALA A 113 -20.91 -7.93 24.73
N LYS A 114 -22.05 -8.52 24.38
CA LYS A 114 -23.28 -8.39 25.15
C LYS A 114 -23.39 -9.58 26.11
N PRO A 115 -22.95 -9.50 27.38
CA PRO A 115 -23.54 -10.34 28.41
C PRO A 115 -24.79 -9.60 28.91
N VAL A 116 -25.93 -9.81 28.24
CA VAL A 116 -27.21 -9.53 28.88
C VAL A 116 -27.70 -10.82 29.49
N ALA A 117 -27.61 -10.84 30.82
CA ALA A 117 -28.19 -11.82 31.70
C ALA A 117 -29.70 -11.94 31.50
N ALA A 118 -30.20 -13.18 31.52
CA ALA A 118 -31.34 -13.64 32.31
C ALA A 118 -31.67 -15.07 31.89
N ASP A 119 -31.39 -16.07 32.74
CA ASP A 119 -32.45 -16.69 33.52
C ASP A 119 -31.87 -17.61 34.61
N ALA A 120 -32.65 -17.75 35.67
CA ALA A 120 -32.32 -18.27 36.98
C ALA A 120 -32.03 -19.77 37.03
N SER A 121 -31.12 -20.17 37.93
CA SER A 121 -31.45 -21.19 38.94
C SER A 121 -30.45 -21.22 40.09
N ALA A 122 -31.04 -21.30 41.27
CA ALA A 122 -30.46 -21.31 42.60
C ALA A 122 -29.53 -22.50 42.88
N SER A 123 -28.56 -22.30 43.79
CA SER A 123 -28.38 -23.16 44.97
C SER A 123 -27.21 -22.65 45.85
N SER A 124 -27.58 -22.13 47.02
CA SER A 124 -26.98 -22.34 48.34
C SER A 124 -25.46 -22.49 48.52
N GLY A 125 -24.90 -21.62 49.38
CA GLY A 125 -24.41 -22.11 50.68
C GLY A 125 -22.90 -22.05 50.99
N LYS A 126 -22.46 -20.90 51.51
CA LYS A 126 -21.80 -20.69 52.83
C LYS A 126 -20.33 -21.14 53.11
N SER A 127 -19.58 -20.15 53.64
CA SER A 127 -18.41 -20.14 54.56
C SER A 127 -17.04 -20.63 54.06
N GLU A 128 -16.02 -19.76 53.97
CA GLU A 128 -15.07 -19.31 55.04
C GLU A 128 -14.23 -20.50 55.60
N ILE A 129 -12.90 -20.54 55.66
CA ILE A 129 -11.91 -19.68 56.37
C ILE A 129 -10.47 -20.07 55.94
N ALA A 130 -9.57 -19.06 55.89
CA ALA A 130 -8.11 -18.98 56.13
C ALA A 130 -7.10 -20.06 55.63
N ALA A 131 -5.98 -19.61 55.05
CA ALA A 131 -4.73 -19.31 55.79
C ALA A 131 -3.50 -19.25 54.84
N GLU A 132 -2.55 -18.39 55.23
CA GLU A 132 -1.27 -18.07 54.60
C GLU A 132 -0.37 -19.27 54.25
N LYS A 133 0.43 -19.16 53.17
CA LYS A 133 1.91 -18.98 53.21
C LYS A 133 2.56 -19.25 51.85
N GLY A 134 3.53 -18.40 51.49
CA GLY A 134 4.83 -18.87 50.99
C GLY A 134 5.05 -18.91 49.48
N ALA A 135 5.88 -17.95 49.03
CA ALA A 135 6.99 -18.13 48.07
C ALA A 135 6.73 -18.82 46.72
N ALA A 136 6.86 -18.05 45.63
CA ALA A 136 7.99 -18.18 44.69
C ALA A 136 7.75 -17.30 43.45
N ALA A 137 8.69 -16.40 43.20
CA ALA A 137 8.81 -15.67 41.96
C ALA A 137 9.33 -16.61 40.85
N ALA A 138 8.60 -16.71 39.74
CA ALA A 138 9.06 -17.19 38.43
C ALA A 138 8.02 -16.78 37.35
N PRO A 139 8.41 -16.70 36.06
CA PRO A 139 8.17 -15.52 35.26
C PRO A 139 6.83 -15.50 34.53
N ARG A 140 6.39 -14.26 34.25
CA ARG A 140 5.33 -13.91 33.30
C ARG A 140 5.64 -14.51 31.94
N GLY A 141 5.02 -15.65 31.63
CA GLY A 141 4.88 -16.17 30.28
C GLY A 141 4.04 -15.18 29.48
N GLY A 142 4.71 -14.26 28.78
CA GLY A 142 4.09 -13.44 27.75
C GLY A 142 3.43 -14.37 26.75
N LYS A 143 2.10 -14.28 26.66
CA LYS A 143 1.34 -14.82 25.54
C LYS A 143 1.88 -14.14 24.29
N ALA A 144 2.83 -14.80 23.64
CA ALA A 144 3.25 -14.45 22.29
C ALA A 144 1.99 -14.47 21.44
N ALA A 145 1.63 -13.30 20.91
CA ALA A 145 0.62 -13.17 19.89
C ALA A 145 0.97 -14.17 18.78
N ALA A 146 0.15 -15.20 18.65
CA ALA A 146 0.21 -16.10 17.51
C ALA A 146 -0.10 -15.25 16.28
N GLN A 147 0.96 -14.75 15.63
CA GLN A 147 0.86 -14.21 14.28
C GLN A 147 0.25 -15.31 13.43
N VAL A 148 -1.00 -15.08 13.02
CA VAL A 148 -1.67 -15.92 12.04
C VAL A 148 -0.84 -15.83 10.76
N ARG A 149 0.02 -16.84 10.55
CA ARG A 149 0.74 -17.06 9.30
C ARG A 149 -0.29 -17.44 8.24
N GLY A 150 -0.97 -16.43 7.69
CA GLY A 150 -1.90 -16.60 6.59
C GLY A 150 -1.15 -17.13 5.38
N LYS A 151 -1.43 -18.37 4.99
CA LYS A 151 -0.96 -19.00 3.77
C LYS A 151 -1.25 -18.04 2.60
N LEU A 152 -0.27 -17.81 1.73
CA LEU A 152 -0.48 -17.02 0.51
C LEU A 152 -1.37 -17.86 -0.41
N GLU A 153 -2.68 -17.60 -0.38
CA GLU A 153 -3.63 -18.17 -1.32
C GLU A 153 -3.69 -17.28 -2.57
N GLY A 154 -3.65 -17.91 -3.75
CA GLY A 154 -3.70 -17.22 -5.04
C GLY A 154 -2.35 -17.15 -5.77
N ALA A 155 -2.43 -16.84 -7.06
CA ALA A 155 -1.26 -16.74 -7.93
C ALA A 155 -0.34 -15.58 -7.51
N ILE A 156 0.97 -15.81 -7.63
CA ILE A 156 2.03 -14.87 -7.24
C ILE A 156 2.63 -14.25 -8.50
N TYR A 157 2.78 -12.93 -8.50
CA TYR A 157 3.33 -12.17 -9.61
C TYR A 157 4.40 -11.19 -9.14
N LEU A 158 5.37 -10.90 -9.99
CA LEU A 158 6.33 -9.81 -9.79
C LEU A 158 5.84 -8.56 -10.52
N ALA A 159 5.62 -7.45 -9.80
CA ALA A 159 5.28 -6.18 -10.43
C ALA A 159 6.43 -5.68 -11.32
N THR A 160 6.11 -5.33 -12.57
CA THR A 160 7.12 -4.88 -13.56
C THR A 160 6.81 -3.53 -14.16
N SER A 161 5.54 -3.15 -14.28
CA SER A 161 5.19 -1.80 -14.69
C SER A 161 3.91 -1.31 -14.02
N LEU A 162 3.80 0.01 -13.98
CA LEU A 162 2.73 0.77 -13.39
C LEU A 162 2.23 1.76 -14.41
N THR A 163 0.91 1.83 -14.57
CA THR A 163 0.25 2.87 -15.32
C THR A 163 -0.66 3.64 -14.38
N MET A 164 -0.60 4.97 -14.49
CA MET A 164 -1.45 5.90 -13.77
C MET A 164 -2.27 6.65 -14.80
N GLN A 165 -3.59 6.61 -14.66
CA GLN A 165 -4.49 7.35 -15.53
C GLN A 165 -5.46 8.14 -14.67
N ARG A 166 -5.58 9.44 -14.95
CA ARG A 166 -6.62 10.27 -14.34
C ARG A 166 -7.91 10.11 -15.13
N LYS A 167 -9.01 9.85 -14.42
CA LYS A 167 -10.35 9.84 -15.00
C LYS A 167 -11.29 10.56 -14.05
N ASP A 168 -11.89 11.64 -14.54
CA ASP A 168 -12.73 12.53 -13.73
C ASP A 168 -11.97 13.06 -12.51
N ASP A 169 -12.37 12.66 -11.30
CA ASP A 169 -11.79 13.03 -10.00
C ASP A 169 -11.14 11.82 -9.29
N GLN A 170 -10.76 10.81 -10.08
CA GLN A 170 -10.14 9.59 -9.58
C GLN A 170 -8.83 9.29 -10.31
N LEU A 171 -7.88 8.76 -9.55
CA LEU A 171 -6.63 8.23 -10.07
C LEU A 171 -6.76 6.72 -10.21
N ILE A 172 -6.71 6.22 -11.44
CA ILE A 172 -6.70 4.79 -11.73
C ILE A 172 -5.24 4.34 -11.71
N MET A 173 -4.90 3.54 -10.71
CA MET A 173 -3.61 2.86 -10.61
C MET A 173 -3.76 1.45 -11.17
N ALA A 174 -2.98 1.11 -12.20
CA ALA A 174 -2.97 -0.22 -12.79
C ALA A 174 -1.56 -0.81 -12.80
N VAL A 175 -1.47 -2.11 -12.49
CA VAL A 175 -0.20 -2.83 -12.33
C VAL A 175 -0.17 -4.03 -13.28
N THR A 176 0.95 -4.17 -13.99
CA THR A 176 1.28 -5.37 -14.75
C THR A 176 2.47 -6.08 -14.14
N GLY A 177 2.55 -7.40 -14.36
CA GLY A 177 3.62 -8.18 -13.80
C GLY A 177 3.87 -9.50 -14.50
N LEU A 178 4.88 -10.20 -14.02
CA LEU A 178 5.30 -11.50 -14.53
C LEU A 178 4.85 -12.61 -13.58
N PRO A 179 4.32 -13.73 -14.08
CA PRO A 179 3.89 -14.85 -13.24
C PRO A 179 5.07 -15.55 -12.59
N MET A 180 5.02 -15.74 -11.28
CA MET A 180 6.03 -16.46 -10.50
C MET A 180 5.51 -17.86 -10.13
N PRO A 181 6.34 -18.91 -10.18
CA PRO A 181 7.78 -18.89 -10.44
C PRO A 181 8.17 -19.02 -11.93
N CYS A 182 7.21 -19.14 -12.85
CA CYS A 182 7.47 -19.44 -14.27
C CYS A 182 8.49 -18.47 -14.91
N ALA A 183 8.34 -17.17 -14.64
CA ALA A 183 9.21 -16.12 -15.16
C ALA A 183 10.67 -16.20 -14.66
N MET A 184 10.99 -17.06 -13.68
CA MET A 184 12.37 -17.28 -13.24
C MET A 184 13.13 -18.24 -14.15
N THR A 185 12.44 -19.15 -14.85
CA THR A 185 13.07 -20.21 -15.64
C THR A 185 12.87 -20.03 -17.13
N GLN A 186 11.83 -19.31 -17.54
CA GLN A 186 11.48 -19.11 -18.94
C GLN A 186 11.08 -17.65 -19.19
N PRO A 187 11.32 -17.12 -20.41
CA PRO A 187 10.71 -15.86 -20.82
C PRO A 187 9.19 -15.95 -20.72
N CYS A 188 8.56 -15.07 -19.95
CA CYS A 188 7.12 -14.97 -19.83
C CYS A 188 6.67 -13.58 -20.25
N ASP A 189 5.47 -13.49 -20.83
CA ASP A 189 4.83 -12.23 -21.14
C ASP A 189 4.31 -11.55 -19.88
N ARG A 190 4.16 -10.22 -19.96
CA ARG A 190 3.60 -9.41 -18.87
C ARG A 190 2.08 -9.50 -18.91
N GLU A 191 1.48 -9.76 -17.75
CA GLU A 191 0.04 -9.84 -17.60
C GLU A 191 -0.52 -8.62 -16.85
N PRO A 192 -1.69 -8.10 -17.24
CA PRO A 192 -2.42 -7.11 -16.45
C PRO A 192 -2.94 -7.75 -15.17
N LEU A 193 -2.38 -7.33 -14.02
CA LEU A 193 -2.67 -7.97 -12.74
C LEU A 193 -3.97 -7.44 -12.16
N PHE A 194 -4.04 -6.11 -12.01
CA PHE A 194 -5.18 -5.41 -11.47
C PHE A 194 -5.13 -3.90 -11.77
N ALA A 195 -6.30 -3.27 -11.70
CA ALA A 195 -6.47 -1.82 -11.60
C ALA A 195 -7.29 -1.47 -10.35
N ILE A 196 -6.99 -0.35 -9.72
CA ILE A 196 -7.77 0.19 -8.61
C ILE A 196 -8.04 1.68 -8.84
N PRO A 197 -9.30 2.12 -8.80
CA PRO A 197 -9.63 3.54 -8.73
C PRO A 197 -9.35 4.06 -7.31
N LEU A 198 -8.59 5.14 -7.22
CA LEU A 198 -8.23 5.81 -5.97
C LEU A 198 -8.83 7.22 -5.98
N GLN A 199 -9.61 7.53 -4.95
CA GLN A 199 -10.02 8.90 -4.61
C GLN A 199 -8.88 9.60 -3.87
N VAL A 200 -8.95 10.93 -3.73
CA VAL A 200 -7.93 11.75 -3.06
C VAL A 200 -7.57 11.20 -1.69
N GLU A 201 -8.59 10.84 -0.89
CA GLU A 201 -8.42 10.30 0.46
C GLU A 201 -7.68 8.95 0.42
N ASN A 202 -8.06 8.09 -0.52
CA ASN A 202 -7.45 6.77 -0.70
C ASN A 202 -5.99 6.89 -1.18
N VAL A 203 -5.64 7.92 -1.95
CA VAL A 203 -4.26 8.20 -2.36
C VAL A 203 -3.41 8.55 -1.15
N HIS A 204 -3.86 9.44 -0.27
CA HIS A 204 -3.14 9.77 0.96
C HIS A 204 -2.95 8.55 1.87
N GLN A 205 -4.00 7.73 2.04
CA GLN A 205 -3.92 6.48 2.80
C GLN A 205 -2.93 5.49 2.18
N MET A 206 -2.94 5.34 0.84
CA MET A 206 -2.03 4.47 0.12
C MET A 206 -0.58 4.92 0.28
N ILE A 207 -0.31 6.21 0.17
CA ILE A 207 1.03 6.77 0.37
C ILE A 207 1.52 6.48 1.78
N GLN A 208 0.69 6.75 2.80
CA GLN A 208 1.05 6.46 4.19
C GLN A 208 1.35 4.97 4.40
N LEU A 209 0.47 4.10 3.90
CA LEU A 209 0.62 2.65 4.03
C LEU A 209 1.94 2.18 3.39
N LEU A 210 2.29 2.70 2.21
CA LEU A 210 3.54 2.34 1.53
C LEU A 210 4.78 2.85 2.29
N ILE A 211 4.71 4.06 2.86
CA ILE A 211 5.79 4.62 3.68
C ILE A 211 5.98 3.80 4.95
N ASP A 212 4.90 3.51 5.69
CA ASP A 212 4.94 2.73 6.92
C ASP A 212 5.59 1.35 6.68
N ARG A 213 5.19 0.69 5.59
CA ARG A 213 5.76 -0.61 5.20
C ARG A 213 7.19 -0.53 4.70
N ALA A 214 7.57 0.56 4.06
CA ALA A 214 8.96 0.79 3.68
C ALA A 214 9.85 1.09 4.90
N GLN A 215 9.35 1.81 5.90
CA GLN A 215 10.04 2.02 7.17
C GLN A 215 10.17 0.73 7.97
N GLU A 216 9.14 -0.11 8.01
CA GLU A 216 9.20 -1.46 8.59
C GLU A 216 10.28 -2.34 7.93
N ALA A 217 10.54 -2.10 6.64
CA ALA A 217 11.57 -2.78 5.87
C ALA A 217 12.97 -2.12 5.98
N ASP A 218 13.12 -1.07 6.79
CA ASP A 218 14.32 -0.23 6.86
C ASP A 218 14.77 0.33 5.49
N TRP A 219 13.82 0.51 4.57
CA TRP A 219 14.09 1.12 3.28
C TRP A 219 14.17 2.63 3.41
N HIS A 220 15.38 3.17 3.39
CA HIS A 220 15.57 4.61 3.22
C HIS A 220 15.06 5.04 1.83
N LEU A 221 13.86 5.60 1.76
CA LEU A 221 13.27 6.12 0.54
C LEU A 221 13.71 7.58 0.36
N PRO A 222 14.31 7.96 -0.79
CA PRO A 222 14.70 9.34 -1.06
C PRO A 222 13.49 10.16 -1.52
N LEU A 223 12.45 10.26 -0.69
CA LEU A 223 11.22 10.98 -1.00
C LEU A 223 11.13 12.24 -0.13
N ASN A 224 11.05 13.39 -0.79
CA ASN A 224 10.69 14.65 -0.13
C ASN A 224 9.17 14.68 0.00
N LEU A 225 8.66 14.51 1.21
CA LEU A 225 7.22 14.52 1.50
C LEU A 225 6.86 15.86 2.15
N PRO A 226 6.20 16.79 1.41
CA PRO A 226 6.00 18.16 1.87
C PRO A 226 5.24 18.31 3.19
N TRP A 227 4.42 17.32 3.55
CA TRP A 227 3.59 17.34 4.77
C TRP A 227 4.18 16.51 5.92
N LEU A 228 5.27 15.77 5.68
CA LEU A 228 5.93 14.93 6.68
C LEU A 228 7.10 15.67 7.33
N GLU A 229 7.68 16.64 6.63
CA GLU A 229 8.57 17.62 7.21
C GLU A 229 7.74 18.67 7.95
N SER A 230 7.78 18.66 9.28
CA SER A 230 7.32 19.82 10.05
C SER A 230 8.08 21.04 9.54
N PRO A 231 7.41 22.19 9.27
CA PRO A 231 8.10 23.37 8.79
C PRO A 231 9.23 23.68 9.77
N LYS A 232 10.46 23.44 9.30
CA LYS A 232 11.68 23.72 10.06
C LYS A 232 11.61 25.20 10.40
N ASP A 233 11.58 25.51 11.70
CA ASP A 233 11.47 26.84 12.28
C ASP A 233 12.06 27.89 11.34
N VAL A 234 11.18 28.66 10.70
CA VAL A 234 11.57 29.89 10.02
C VAL A 234 12.28 30.72 11.09
N PRO A 235 13.54 31.16 10.88
CA PRO A 235 14.26 31.91 11.89
C PRO A 235 13.41 33.12 12.25
N ALA A 236 13.00 33.17 13.52
CA ALA A 236 12.15 34.22 14.06
C ALA A 236 12.65 35.57 13.54
N THR A 237 11.83 36.23 12.74
CA THR A 237 12.10 37.57 12.24
C THR A 237 12.34 38.45 13.44
N THR A 238 13.62 38.71 13.75
CA THR A 238 14.05 39.66 14.77
C THR A 238 13.52 41.02 14.35
N LEU A 239 12.34 41.34 14.87
CA LEU A 239 11.69 42.63 14.74
C LEU A 239 12.55 43.56 15.59
N GLY A 240 13.59 44.12 14.96
CA GLY A 240 14.53 45.04 15.58
C GLY A 240 13.75 46.20 16.18
N LEU A 241 13.74 46.24 17.51
CA LEU A 241 13.34 47.40 18.29
C LEU A 241 14.10 48.63 17.75
N LEU A 242 13.34 49.61 17.30
CA LEU A 242 13.78 50.99 17.18
C LEU A 242 14.08 51.51 18.59
N HIS A 243 15.33 51.92 18.83
CA HIS A 243 15.72 52.85 19.88
C HIS A 243 16.72 53.84 19.31
#